data_AF-A0A6N9VK61-F1
#
_entry.id   AF-A0A6N9VK61-F1
#
_cell.length_a   1.000
_cell.length_b   1.000
_cell.length_c   1.000
_cell.angle_alpha   90.00
_cell.angle_beta   90.00
_cell.angle_gamma   90.00
#
_symmetry.space_group_name_H-M   'P 1'
#
loop_
_entity.id
_entity.type
_entity.pdbx_description
1 polymer ?
#
loop_
_entity_poly.entity_id
_entity_poly.type
_entity_poly.pdbx_seq_one_letter_code
_entity_poly.pdbx_strand_id
1 'polypeptide(L)'
;HGRAEPATALTAPAVADLVRGPAALMTAVHRLVQHMVVVGTLEEAEELIAAHPELTAVTGEGDVLSAHFAHGGSAGAPSLLEVQASVDEAAAELADLAVRCEELAQAQRLAGERRTEGTGLVEELGERRRAAEREKSGVAQQLGRLSGQARAAAGEAERMTASAARAQEALERAVE
;
A
#
# COMPACT_ATOMS: atom_id res chain seq x y z
N HIS A 1 18.94 -51.39 -38.79
CA HIS A 1 17.95 -50.32 -38.53
C HIS A 1 18.45 -49.55 -37.33
N GLY A 2 18.75 -48.27 -37.49
CA GLY A 2 19.38 -47.44 -36.46
C GLY A 2 20.23 -46.35 -37.12
N ARG A 3 19.57 -45.50 -37.93
CA ARG A 3 20.16 -44.26 -38.42
C ARG A 3 20.29 -43.33 -37.20
N ALA A 4 21.49 -42.91 -36.86
CA ALA A 4 21.70 -41.76 -35.99
C ALA A 4 21.32 -40.50 -36.80
N GLU A 5 20.32 -39.77 -36.32
CA GLU A 5 19.88 -38.50 -36.87
C GLU A 5 20.89 -37.39 -36.52
N PRO A 6 21.37 -36.58 -37.48
CA PRO A 6 22.14 -35.39 -37.18
C PRO A 6 21.23 -34.17 -37.34
N ALA A 7 20.64 -33.64 -36.26
CA ALA A 7 19.84 -32.41 -36.35
C ALA A 7 19.59 -31.72 -35.00
N THR A 8 20.62 -31.07 -34.44
CA THR A 8 20.40 -30.00 -33.45
C THR A 8 21.35 -28.80 -33.65
N ALA A 9 21.84 -28.59 -34.88
CA ALA A 9 22.57 -27.36 -35.25
C ALA A 9 21.64 -26.16 -35.54
N LEU A 10 20.40 -26.16 -35.05
CA LEU A 10 19.44 -25.10 -35.34
C LEU A 10 19.10 -24.32 -34.07
N THR A 11 19.46 -23.04 -34.09
CA THR A 11 19.08 -21.93 -33.19
C THR A 11 19.97 -21.60 -31.99
N ALA A 12 21.29 -21.78 -32.08
CA ALA A 12 22.20 -20.95 -31.27
C ALA A 12 22.16 -19.51 -31.82
N PRO A 13 21.67 -18.50 -31.08
CA PRO A 13 21.61 -17.13 -31.58
C PRO A 13 23.01 -16.55 -31.78
N ALA A 14 23.21 -15.82 -32.86
CA ALA A 14 24.45 -15.10 -33.09
C ALA A 14 24.58 -13.97 -32.06
N VAL A 15 25.79 -13.78 -31.51
CA VAL A 15 26.05 -12.68 -30.57
C VAL A 15 25.74 -11.33 -31.22
N ALA A 16 25.97 -11.21 -32.52
CA ALA A 16 25.62 -10.03 -33.32
C ALA A 16 24.15 -9.58 -33.15
N ASP A 17 23.22 -10.52 -32.98
CA ASP A 17 21.77 -10.22 -32.88
C ASP A 17 21.34 -9.81 -31.46
N LEU A 18 22.21 -10.04 -30.47
CA LEU A 18 21.96 -9.77 -29.06
C LEU A 18 22.57 -8.44 -28.58
N VAL A 19 23.45 -7.83 -29.37
CA VAL A 19 24.15 -6.59 -29.01
C VAL A 19 23.44 -5.37 -29.60
N ARG A 20 23.22 -4.34 -28.77
CA ARG A 20 22.64 -3.06 -29.17
C ARG A 20 23.52 -1.90 -28.71
N GLY A 21 23.65 -0.86 -29.52
CA GLY A 21 24.47 0.29 -29.19
C GLY A 21 24.39 1.42 -30.22
N PRO A 22 25.15 2.51 -30.01
CA PRO A 22 25.19 3.64 -30.94
C PRO A 22 25.61 3.22 -32.35
N ALA A 23 24.87 3.68 -33.36
CA ALA A 23 25.06 3.26 -34.76
C ALA A 23 26.50 3.42 -35.28
N ALA A 24 27.23 4.44 -34.80
CA ALA A 24 28.63 4.69 -35.15
C ALA A 24 29.61 3.57 -34.72
N LEU A 25 29.25 2.76 -33.71
CA LEU A 25 30.11 1.70 -33.16
C LEU A 25 29.68 0.31 -33.64
N MET A 26 28.42 0.13 -34.04
CA MET A 26 27.85 -1.19 -34.35
C MET A 26 28.59 -1.92 -35.48
N THR A 27 29.07 -1.21 -36.50
CA THR A 27 29.85 -1.83 -37.57
C THR A 27 31.14 -2.49 -37.06
N ALA A 28 31.85 -1.86 -36.13
CA ALA A 28 33.06 -2.42 -35.55
C ALA A 28 32.74 -3.62 -34.64
N VAL A 29 31.67 -3.51 -33.85
CA VAL A 29 31.20 -4.56 -32.94
C VAL A 29 30.75 -5.81 -33.72
N HIS A 30 29.95 -5.66 -34.77
CA HIS A 30 29.51 -6.80 -35.60
C HIS A 30 30.69 -7.55 -36.21
N ARG A 31 31.75 -6.85 -36.65
CA ARG A 31 32.96 -7.50 -37.17
C ARG A 31 33.71 -8.27 -36.09
N LEU A 32 33.72 -7.78 -34.86
CA LEU A 32 34.40 -8.44 -33.74
C LEU A 32 33.71 -9.74 -33.34
N VAL A 33 32.37 -9.79 -33.42
CA VAL A 33 31.55 -10.92 -32.94
C VAL A 33 30.99 -11.80 -34.06
N GLN A 34 31.41 -11.60 -35.31
CA GLN A 34 30.81 -12.22 -36.50
C GLN A 34 30.80 -13.76 -36.51
N HIS A 35 31.68 -14.41 -35.74
CA HIS A 35 31.78 -15.88 -35.64
C HIS A 35 31.40 -16.39 -34.24
N MET A 36 30.78 -15.54 -33.42
CA MET A 36 30.40 -15.88 -32.06
C MET A 36 28.91 -16.22 -31.97
N VAL A 37 28.61 -17.34 -31.33
CA VAL A 37 27.25 -17.83 -31.10
C VAL A 37 27.04 -18.16 -29.63
N VAL A 38 25.85 -17.89 -29.13
CA VAL A 38 25.49 -18.19 -27.74
C VAL A 38 24.90 -19.59 -27.65
N VAL A 39 25.41 -20.38 -26.71
CA VAL A 39 24.96 -21.75 -26.43
C VAL A 39 24.47 -21.86 -24.99
N GLY A 40 23.60 -22.84 -24.72
CA GLY A 40 22.99 -23.02 -23.41
C GLY A 40 23.94 -23.70 -22.42
N THR A 41 24.76 -24.64 -22.89
CA THR A 41 25.70 -25.39 -22.02
C THR A 41 27.07 -25.58 -22.66
N LEU A 42 28.03 -26.03 -21.85
CA LEU A 42 29.38 -26.34 -22.31
C LEU A 42 29.40 -27.59 -23.21
N GLU A 43 28.53 -28.57 -22.95
CA GLU A 43 28.36 -29.75 -23.80
C GLU A 43 27.86 -29.37 -25.19
N GLU A 44 26.88 -28.46 -25.28
CA GLU A 44 26.41 -27.91 -26.56
C GLU A 44 27.51 -27.13 -27.27
N ALA A 45 28.35 -26.40 -26.52
CA ALA A 45 29.51 -25.70 -27.05
C ALA A 45 30.48 -26.69 -27.71
N GLU A 46 30.79 -27.80 -27.05
CA GLU A 46 31.71 -28.83 -27.56
C GLU A 46 31.18 -29.49 -28.84
N GLU A 47 29.91 -29.90 -28.85
CA GLU A 47 29.26 -30.49 -30.03
C GLU A 47 29.28 -29.54 -31.22
N LEU A 48 28.97 -28.27 -30.98
CA LEU A 48 28.96 -27.23 -32.00
C LEU A 48 30.35 -26.98 -32.58
N ILE A 49 31.38 -26.81 -31.73
CA ILE A 49 32.75 -26.55 -32.18
C ILE A 49 33.34 -27.77 -32.91
N ALA A 50 32.98 -28.99 -32.50
CA ALA A 50 33.38 -30.20 -33.21
C ALA A 50 32.80 -30.26 -34.64
N ALA A 51 31.56 -29.80 -34.82
CA ALA A 51 30.90 -29.73 -36.13
C ALA A 51 31.35 -28.52 -36.97
N HIS A 52 31.65 -27.39 -36.32
CA HIS A 52 31.98 -26.10 -36.93
C HIS A 52 33.21 -25.46 -36.27
N PRO A 53 34.43 -25.92 -36.59
CA PRO A 53 35.66 -25.45 -35.95
C PRO A 53 35.96 -23.96 -36.14
N GLU A 54 35.32 -23.31 -37.11
CA GLU A 54 35.42 -21.87 -37.41
C GLU A 54 34.65 -20.96 -36.45
N LEU A 55 33.74 -21.53 -35.64
CA LEU A 55 32.91 -20.78 -34.71
C LEU A 55 33.59 -20.60 -33.35
N THR A 56 33.05 -19.67 -32.57
CA THR A 56 33.34 -19.51 -31.14
C THR A 56 32.02 -19.56 -30.39
N ALA A 57 31.88 -20.54 -29.50
CA ALA A 57 30.71 -20.70 -28.66
C ALA A 57 30.89 -19.92 -27.35
N VAL A 58 29.86 -19.22 -26.92
CA VAL A 58 29.85 -18.46 -25.65
C VAL A 58 28.66 -18.94 -24.81
N THR A 59 28.90 -19.36 -23.58
CA THR A 59 27.83 -19.77 -22.65
C THR A 59 27.21 -18.54 -21.97
N GLY A 60 26.00 -18.70 -21.42
CA GLY A 60 25.37 -17.64 -20.61
C GLY A 60 26.15 -17.28 -19.33
N GLU A 61 27.06 -18.14 -18.89
CA GLU A 61 27.95 -17.91 -17.74
C GLU A 61 29.27 -17.23 -18.13
N GLY A 62 29.48 -16.96 -19.42
CA GLY A 62 30.66 -16.26 -19.93
C GLY A 62 31.83 -17.16 -20.30
N ASP A 63 31.65 -18.48 -20.32
CA ASP A 63 32.66 -19.39 -20.86
C ASP A 63 32.72 -19.27 -22.38
N VAL A 64 33.92 -19.19 -22.93
CA VAL A 64 34.18 -19.07 -24.36
C VAL A 64 34.94 -20.30 -24.83
N LEU A 65 34.40 -21.00 -25.81
CA LEU A 65 35.01 -22.19 -26.41
C LEU A 65 35.22 -22.00 -27.91
N SER A 66 36.41 -22.34 -28.40
CA SER A 66 36.75 -22.42 -29.82
C SER A 66 37.57 -23.68 -30.08
N ALA A 67 37.80 -24.01 -31.35
CA ALA A 67 38.65 -25.15 -31.73
C ALA A 67 40.11 -25.06 -31.24
N HIS A 68 40.54 -23.88 -30.77
CA HIS A 68 41.95 -23.61 -30.44
C HIS A 68 42.18 -23.13 -29.00
N PHE A 69 41.13 -22.67 -28.32
CA PHE A 69 41.22 -22.23 -26.93
C PHE A 69 39.87 -22.37 -26.23
N ALA A 70 39.93 -22.59 -24.92
CA ALA A 70 38.80 -22.50 -24.01
C ALA A 70 39.15 -21.46 -22.92
N HIS A 71 38.23 -20.55 -22.63
CA HIS A 71 38.35 -19.57 -21.55
C HIS A 71 37.10 -19.66 -20.70
N GLY A 72 37.25 -20.17 -19.49
CA GLY A 72 36.14 -20.33 -18.55
C GLY A 72 36.66 -20.44 -17.12
N GLY A 73 35.90 -19.87 -16.19
CA GLY A 73 36.15 -20.00 -14.76
C GLY A 73 36.87 -18.84 -14.06
N SER A 74 36.42 -18.65 -12.82
CA SER A 74 36.69 -17.59 -11.84
C SER A 74 35.96 -16.29 -12.16
N ALA A 75 34.85 -16.07 -11.43
CA ALA A 75 34.26 -14.76 -11.19
C ALA A 75 35.36 -13.71 -10.99
N GLY A 76 35.72 -13.02 -12.07
CA GLY A 76 36.56 -11.84 -11.99
C GLY A 76 35.86 -10.82 -11.11
N ALA A 77 36.61 -9.88 -10.52
CA ALA A 77 35.97 -8.70 -9.96
C ALA A 77 34.99 -8.15 -11.02
N PRO A 78 33.75 -7.77 -10.63
CA PRO A 78 32.72 -7.39 -11.57
C PRO A 78 33.28 -6.38 -12.55
N SER A 79 33.01 -6.62 -13.83
CA SER A 79 33.42 -5.75 -14.91
C SER A 79 32.87 -4.34 -14.69
N LEU A 80 33.55 -3.34 -15.25
CA LEU A 80 33.07 -1.95 -15.17
C LEU A 80 31.63 -1.79 -15.71
N LEU A 81 31.24 -2.61 -16.69
CA LEU A 81 29.87 -2.63 -17.23
C LEU A 81 28.87 -3.19 -16.21
N GLU A 82 29.22 -4.25 -15.49
CA GLU A 82 28.37 -4.82 -14.44
C GLU A 82 28.22 -3.86 -13.26
N VAL A 83 29.31 -3.23 -12.82
CA VAL A 83 29.25 -2.20 -11.77
C VAL A 83 28.38 -1.03 -12.22
N GLN A 84 28.51 -0.58 -13.48
CA GLN A 84 27.68 0.52 -13.99
C GLN A 84 26.21 0.12 -14.06
N ALA A 85 25.90 -1.10 -14.52
CA ALA A 85 24.53 -1.61 -14.55
C ALA A 85 23.90 -1.65 -13.15
N SER A 86 24.64 -2.11 -12.13
CA SER A 86 24.16 -2.10 -10.74
C SER A 86 23.95 -0.68 -10.18
N VAL A 87 24.79 0.28 -10.57
CA VAL A 87 24.60 1.69 -10.18
C VAL A 87 23.36 2.28 -10.85
N ASP A 88 23.16 2.00 -12.13
CA ASP A 88 22.00 2.49 -12.89
C ASP A 88 20.69 1.89 -12.35
N GLU A 89 20.68 0.60 -12.01
CA GLU A 89 19.57 -0.09 -11.35
C GLU A 89 19.25 0.54 -9.99
N ALA A 90 20.26 0.68 -9.12
CA ALA A 90 20.07 1.29 -7.81
C ALA A 90 19.59 2.75 -7.89
N ALA A 91 20.05 3.51 -8.90
CA ALA A 91 19.59 4.88 -9.14
C ALA A 91 18.11 4.92 -9.58
N ALA A 92 17.68 3.98 -10.42
CA ALA A 92 16.29 3.85 -10.82
C ALA A 92 15.39 3.48 -9.64
N GLU A 93 15.80 2.48 -8.83
CA GLU A 93 15.06 2.07 -7.63
C GLU A 93 14.95 3.21 -6.61
N LEU A 94 16.01 4.00 -6.42
CA LEU A 94 16.00 5.16 -5.54
C LEU A 94 15.02 6.23 -6.02
N ALA A 95 14.97 6.50 -7.33
CA ALA A 95 14.04 7.47 -7.91
C ALA A 95 12.58 7.03 -7.69
N ASP A 96 12.28 5.76 -7.93
CA ASP A 96 10.94 5.20 -7.71
C ASP A 96 10.54 5.25 -6.22
N LEU A 97 11.48 4.93 -5.32
CA LEU A 97 11.24 5.00 -3.88
C LEU A 97 11.01 6.43 -3.41
N ALA A 98 11.72 7.42 -3.98
CA ALA A 98 11.53 8.83 -3.65
C ALA A 98 10.10 9.30 -3.98
N VAL A 99 9.60 8.96 -5.16
CA VAL A 99 8.20 9.25 -5.56
C VAL A 99 7.22 8.65 -4.56
N ARG A 100 7.41 7.37 -4.21
CA ARG A 100 6.53 6.69 -3.25
C ARG A 100 6.59 7.30 -1.85
N CYS A 101 7.75 7.77 -1.41
CA CYS A 101 7.90 8.47 -0.14
C CYS A 101 7.13 9.80 -0.14
N GLU A 102 7.17 10.56 -1.24
CA GLU A 102 6.42 11.81 -1.39
C GLU A 102 4.90 11.58 -1.35
N GLU A 103 4.42 10.58 -2.08
CA GLU A 103 3.01 10.17 -2.08
C GLU A 103 2.53 9.77 -0.68
N LEU A 104 3.30 8.93 0.02
CA LEU A 104 2.99 8.49 1.38
C LEU A 104 3.02 9.66 2.38
N ALA A 105 3.98 10.57 2.24
CA ALA A 105 4.06 11.76 3.08
C ALA A 105 2.86 12.68 2.86
N GLN A 106 2.39 12.84 1.61
CA GLN A 106 1.18 13.59 1.31
C GLN A 106 -0.07 12.91 1.90
N ALA A 107 -0.21 11.60 1.72
CA ALA A 107 -1.31 10.83 2.29
C ALA A 107 -1.34 10.93 3.82
N GLN A 108 -0.18 10.88 4.47
CA GLN A 108 -0.04 11.04 5.91
C GLN A 108 -0.49 12.44 6.37
N ARG A 109 -0.09 13.51 5.66
CA ARG A 109 -0.54 14.88 5.96
C ARG A 109 -2.06 15.01 5.87
N LEU A 110 -2.66 14.56 4.77
CA LEU A 110 -4.12 14.59 4.56
C LEU A 110 -4.88 13.75 5.59
N ALA A 111 -4.33 12.60 6.00
CA ALA A 111 -4.90 11.81 7.09
C ALA A 111 -4.81 12.54 8.44
N GLY A 112 -3.71 13.26 8.68
CA GLY A 112 -3.53 14.11 9.86
C GLY A 112 -4.53 15.25 9.93
N GLU A 113 -4.75 15.95 8.82
CA GLU A 113 -5.73 17.04 8.71
C GLU A 113 -7.16 16.55 8.99
N ARG A 114 -7.58 15.46 8.34
CA ARG A 114 -8.90 14.84 8.57
C ARG A 114 -9.10 14.41 10.02
N ARG A 115 -8.05 13.89 10.67
CA ARG A 115 -8.10 13.52 12.09
C ARG A 115 -8.30 14.75 12.96
N THR A 116 -7.57 15.83 12.70
CA THR A 116 -7.70 17.09 13.46
C THR A 116 -9.10 17.69 13.31
N GLU A 117 -9.63 17.73 12.08
CA GLU A 117 -11.01 18.16 11.80
C GLU A 117 -12.03 17.29 12.56
N GLY A 118 -11.88 15.97 12.47
CA GLY A 118 -12.74 15.02 13.17
C GLY A 118 -12.72 15.21 14.69
N THR A 119 -11.55 15.42 15.29
CA THR A 119 -11.43 15.74 16.73
C THR A 119 -12.16 17.03 17.08
N GLY A 120 -12.00 18.08 16.28
CA GLY A 120 -12.69 19.35 16.49
C GLY A 120 -14.22 19.21 16.44
N LEU A 121 -14.74 18.44 15.48
CA LEU A 121 -16.18 18.15 15.39
C LEU A 121 -16.71 17.38 16.59
N VAL A 122 -15.94 16.39 17.10
CA VAL A 122 -16.32 15.63 18.29
C VAL A 122 -16.39 16.53 19.53
N GLU A 123 -15.44 17.45 19.70
CA GLU A 123 -15.44 18.41 20.79
C GLU A 123 -16.64 19.37 20.71
N GLU A 124 -16.90 19.95 19.53
CA GLU A 124 -18.06 20.83 19.30
C GLU A 124 -19.39 20.12 19.61
N LEU A 125 -19.59 18.92 19.06
CA LEU A 125 -20.79 18.13 19.30
C LEU A 125 -20.90 17.73 20.78
N GLY A 126 -19.77 17.47 21.43
CA GLY A 126 -19.69 17.20 22.87
C GLY A 126 -20.21 18.38 23.70
N GLU A 127 -19.79 19.61 23.38
CA GLU A 127 -20.28 20.82 24.04
C GLU A 127 -21.77 21.07 23.81
N ARG A 128 -22.22 20.94 22.55
CA ARG A 128 -23.64 21.11 22.21
C ARG A 128 -24.53 20.10 22.94
N ARG A 129 -24.10 18.84 23.02
CA ARG A 129 -24.80 17.81 23.80
C ARG A 129 -24.85 18.15 25.29
N ARG A 130 -23.74 18.60 25.87
CA ARG A 130 -23.69 19.01 27.29
C ARG A 130 -24.62 20.20 27.57
N ALA A 131 -24.71 21.16 26.65
CA ALA A 131 -25.63 22.28 26.77
C ALA A 131 -27.10 21.83 26.73
N ALA A 132 -27.46 20.97 25.78
CA ALA A 132 -28.80 20.42 25.67
C ALA A 132 -29.20 19.59 26.90
N GLU A 133 -28.30 18.78 27.46
CA GLU A 133 -28.57 18.01 28.68
C GLU A 133 -28.78 18.91 29.90
N ARG A 134 -28.04 20.03 30.01
CA ARG A 134 -28.27 21.03 31.07
C ARG A 134 -29.65 21.68 30.94
N GLU A 135 -30.05 22.06 29.73
CA GLU A 135 -31.37 22.62 29.46
C GLU A 135 -32.48 21.63 29.83
N LYS A 136 -32.37 20.39 29.35
CA LYS A 136 -33.31 19.31 29.65
C LYS A 136 -33.43 19.04 31.15
N SER A 137 -32.31 18.98 31.86
CA SER A 137 -32.29 18.84 33.33
C SER A 137 -32.99 20.01 34.01
N GLY A 138 -32.75 21.24 33.55
CA GLY A 138 -33.43 22.44 34.02
C GLY A 138 -34.96 22.35 33.85
N VAL A 139 -35.43 21.95 32.67
CA VAL A 139 -36.86 21.75 32.39
C VAL A 139 -37.45 20.65 33.29
N ALA A 140 -36.75 19.52 33.46
CA ALA A 140 -37.21 18.43 34.33
C ALA A 140 -37.33 18.88 35.80
N GLN A 141 -36.39 19.68 36.31
CA GLN A 141 -36.44 20.24 37.65
C GLN A 141 -37.61 21.22 37.82
N GLN A 142 -37.85 22.10 36.83
CA GLN A 142 -39.00 23.00 36.84
C GLN A 142 -40.33 22.24 36.84
N LEU A 143 -40.44 21.19 36.02
CA LEU A 143 -41.62 20.34 35.97
C LEU A 143 -41.86 19.62 37.31
N GLY A 144 -40.80 19.11 37.93
CA GLY A 144 -40.86 18.51 39.27
C GLY A 144 -41.35 19.49 40.34
N ARG A 145 -40.81 20.71 40.34
CA ARG A 145 -41.23 21.78 41.26
C ARG A 145 -42.70 22.15 41.08
N LEU A 146 -43.14 22.40 39.85
CA LEU A 146 -44.52 22.76 39.54
C LEU A 146 -45.50 21.63 39.89
N SER A 147 -45.13 20.38 39.61
CA SER A 147 -45.94 19.21 39.99
C SER A 147 -46.08 19.09 41.52
N GLY A 148 -45.00 19.36 42.26
CA GLY A 148 -45.03 19.41 43.73
C GLY A 148 -45.96 20.51 44.25
N GLN A 149 -45.87 21.71 43.69
CA GLN A 149 -46.74 22.84 44.04
C GLN A 149 -48.22 22.54 43.76
N ALA A 150 -48.53 21.95 42.59
CA ALA A 150 -49.89 21.58 42.22
C ALA A 150 -50.50 20.55 43.19
N ARG A 151 -49.72 19.53 43.60
CA ARG A 151 -50.17 18.53 44.58
C ARG A 151 -50.39 19.13 45.97
N ALA A 152 -49.50 20.02 46.41
CA ALA A 152 -49.64 20.71 47.68
C ALA A 152 -50.91 21.58 47.72
N ALA A 153 -51.17 22.34 46.65
CA ALA A 153 -52.37 23.15 46.50
C ALA A 153 -53.65 22.30 46.45
N ALA A 154 -53.65 21.19 45.72
CA ALA A 154 -54.76 20.25 45.69
C ALA A 154 -55.06 19.69 47.09
N GLY A 155 -54.04 19.26 47.83
CA GLY A 155 -54.20 18.78 49.20
C GLY A 155 -54.71 19.84 50.19
N GLU A 156 -54.35 21.12 50.00
CA GLU A 156 -54.91 22.22 50.80
C GLU A 156 -56.39 22.47 50.46
N ALA A 157 -56.74 22.44 49.17
CA ALA A 157 -58.13 22.58 48.73
C ALA A 157 -59.03 21.47 49.31
N GLU A 158 -58.55 20.22 49.32
CA GLU A 158 -59.25 19.08 49.94
C GLU A 158 -59.45 19.31 51.44
N ARG A 159 -58.42 19.77 52.17
CA ARG A 159 -58.53 20.09 53.61
C ARG A 159 -59.52 21.21 53.89
N MET A 160 -59.46 22.30 53.11
CA MET A 160 -60.40 23.43 53.26
C MET A 160 -61.84 22.99 52.99
N THR A 161 -62.06 22.18 51.94
CA THR A 161 -63.38 21.62 51.61
C THR A 161 -63.93 20.76 52.75
N ALA A 162 -63.10 19.87 53.31
CA ALA A 162 -63.49 19.05 54.44
C ALA A 162 -63.77 19.88 55.72
N SER A 163 -63.02 20.96 55.94
CA SER A 163 -63.25 21.89 57.06
C SER A 163 -64.57 22.65 56.90
N ALA A 164 -64.84 23.15 55.69
CA ALA A 164 -66.08 23.86 55.37
C ALA A 164 -67.31 22.96 55.56
N ALA A 165 -67.26 21.71 55.07
CA ALA A 165 -68.33 20.74 55.26
C ALA A 165 -68.62 20.48 56.75
N ARG A 166 -67.59 20.26 57.57
CA ARG A 166 -67.75 20.09 59.03
C ARG A 166 -68.34 21.33 59.70
N ALA A 167 -67.95 22.53 59.28
CA ALA A 167 -68.49 23.77 59.82
C ALA A 167 -69.98 23.94 59.45
N GLN A 168 -70.38 23.57 58.24
CA GLN A 168 -71.77 23.55 57.81
C GLN A 168 -72.61 22.53 58.59
N GLU A 169 -72.13 21.30 58.73
CA GLU A 169 -72.79 20.26 59.56
C GLU A 169 -72.92 20.67 61.04
N ALA A 170 -71.96 21.43 61.57
CA ALA A 170 -72.03 21.97 62.93
C ALA A 170 -73.07 23.10 63.06
N LEU A 171 -73.17 23.96 62.04
CA LEU A 171 -74.18 25.02 61.99
C LEU A 171 -75.59 24.45 61.89
N GLU A 172 -75.82 23.48 60.99
CA GLU A 172 -77.12 22.82 60.81
C GLU A 172 -77.61 22.22 62.13
N ARG A 173 -76.75 21.50 62.85
CA ARG A 173 -77.06 20.93 64.18
C ARG A 173 -77.31 21.97 65.27
N ALA A 174 -76.83 23.20 65.13
CA ALA A 174 -77.02 24.27 66.12
C ALA A 174 -78.31 25.07 65.90
N VAL A 175 -78.93 24.93 64.72
CA VAL A 175 -80.16 25.63 64.33
C VAL A 175 -81.40 24.72 64.44
N GLU A 176 -81.21 23.40 64.53
CA GLU A 176 -82.22 22.42 64.97
C GLU A 176 -82.46 22.45 66.49
#